data_AF-A0A5R2N0F6-F1
#
_entry.id   AF-A0A5R2N0F6-F1
#
_cell.length_a   1.000
_cell.length_b   1.000
_cell.length_c   1.000
_cell.angle_alpha   90.00
_cell.angle_beta   90.00
_cell.angle_gamma   90.00
#
_symmetry.space_group_name_H-M   'P 1'
#
loop_
_entity.id
_entity.type
_entity.pdbx_description
1 polymer ?
#
loop_
_entity_poly.entity_id
_entity_poly.type
_entity_poly.pdbx_seq_one_letter_code
_entity_poly.pdbx_strand_id
1 'polypeptide(L)'
;RLLGHWGTSPGLSFIYAHLNRAIRLRDANVIYVCGPGHGGPAMVANTYLEGTYSELNPDIAMDEQGMRKLFRQFSFPGGIPSHAAPDVPGSIHEGGELGYSLSHAYGAAFDNPDLVVACIVGDGEAETGPLAAAWHSN
;
A
#
# COMPACT_ATOMS: atom_id res chain seq x y z
N ARG A 1 10.20 -3.49 21.22
CA ARG A 1 8.78 -3.15 21.47
C ARG A 1 7.96 -3.77 20.35
N LEU A 2 6.75 -4.27 20.62
CA LEU A 2 5.84 -4.69 19.55
C LEU A 2 5.10 -3.45 19.06
N LEU A 3 5.29 -3.09 17.79
CA LEU A 3 4.73 -1.88 17.15
C LEU A 3 4.26 -2.26 15.74
N GLY A 4 3.14 -1.67 15.31
CA GLY A 4 2.51 -1.95 14.03
C GLY A 4 1.04 -2.34 14.17
N HIS A 5 0.36 -2.50 13.04
CA HIS A 5 -1.06 -2.85 13.00
C HIS A 5 -1.29 -4.17 12.28
N TRP A 6 -2.03 -5.06 12.93
CA TRP A 6 -2.44 -6.34 12.34
C TRP A 6 -3.80 -6.28 11.66
N GLY A 7 -4.78 -5.58 12.26
CA GLY A 7 -6.21 -5.73 11.89
C GLY A 7 -6.53 -5.62 10.40
N THR A 8 -5.95 -4.64 9.70
CA THR A 8 -6.18 -4.42 8.26
C THR A 8 -5.27 -5.26 7.36
N SER A 9 -4.08 -5.64 7.85
CA SER A 9 -2.98 -6.19 7.03
C SER A 9 -3.36 -7.47 6.24
N PRO A 10 -4.05 -8.47 6.82
CA PRO A 10 -4.50 -9.65 6.05
C PRO A 10 -5.47 -9.30 4.91
N GLY A 11 -6.39 -8.37 5.13
CA GLY A 11 -7.35 -7.92 4.13
C GLY A 11 -6.65 -7.21 2.97
N LEU A 12 -5.69 -6.34 3.28
CA LEU A 12 -4.87 -5.66 2.27
C LEU A 12 -4.06 -6.66 1.44
N SER A 13 -3.39 -7.62 2.07
CA SER A 13 -2.64 -8.66 1.32
C SER A 13 -3.55 -9.55 0.47
N PHE A 14 -4.77 -9.86 0.94
CA PHE A 14 -5.75 -10.59 0.15
C PHE A 14 -6.14 -9.81 -1.12
N ILE A 15 -6.48 -8.53 -0.97
CA ILE A 15 -6.83 -7.67 -2.11
C ILE A 15 -5.63 -7.53 -3.06
N TYR A 16 -4.43 -7.27 -2.53
CA TYR A 16 -3.20 -7.11 -3.31
C TYR A 16 -2.91 -8.35 -4.17
N ALA A 17 -2.99 -9.55 -3.58
CA ALA A 17 -2.80 -10.81 -4.30
C ALA A 17 -3.82 -10.99 -5.44
N HIS A 18 -5.08 -10.62 -5.20
CA HIS A 18 -6.13 -10.69 -6.21
C HIS A 18 -5.96 -9.65 -7.33
N LEU A 19 -5.47 -8.45 -7.00
CA LEU A 19 -5.11 -7.43 -7.99
C LEU A 19 -3.91 -7.88 -8.83
N ASN A 20 -2.85 -8.43 -8.22
CA ASN A 20 -1.73 -9.01 -8.96
C ASN A 20 -2.16 -10.11 -9.91
N ARG A 21 -3.10 -10.97 -9.50
CA ARG A 21 -3.72 -11.95 -10.40
C ARG A 21 -4.47 -11.27 -11.55
N ALA A 22 -5.25 -10.22 -11.30
CA ALA A 22 -5.98 -9.49 -12.33
C ALA A 22 -5.05 -8.81 -13.33
N ILE A 23 -4.00 -8.13 -12.85
CA ILE A 23 -2.93 -7.52 -13.66
C ILE A 23 -2.33 -8.58 -14.60
N ARG A 24 -1.90 -9.73 -14.04
CA ARG A 24 -1.26 -10.79 -14.82
C ARG A 24 -2.17 -11.43 -15.88
N LEU A 25 -3.46 -11.60 -15.56
CA LEU A 25 -4.41 -12.25 -16.48
C LEU A 25 -4.94 -11.32 -17.57
N ARG A 26 -4.94 -10.01 -17.35
CA ARG A 26 -5.58 -9.02 -18.23
C ARG A 26 -4.61 -8.01 -18.83
N ASP A 27 -3.33 -8.09 -18.47
CA ASP A 27 -2.32 -7.08 -18.79
C ASP A 27 -2.79 -5.66 -18.40
N ALA A 28 -3.46 -5.57 -17.25
CA ALA A 28 -4.09 -4.33 -16.81
C ALA A 28 -3.07 -3.39 -16.15
N ASN A 29 -3.11 -2.10 -16.53
CA ASN A 29 -2.36 -1.05 -15.84
C ASN A 29 -3.11 -0.66 -14.56
N VAL A 30 -2.57 -1.04 -13.40
CA VAL A 30 -3.22 -0.84 -12.10
C VAL A 30 -2.28 -0.12 -11.14
N ILE A 31 -2.79 0.91 -10.45
CA ILE A 31 -2.13 1.50 -9.29
C ILE A 31 -2.96 1.27 -8.03
N TYR A 32 -2.30 1.08 -6.89
CA TYR A 32 -2.94 0.79 -5.61
C TYR A 32 -2.91 2.03 -4.70
N VAL A 33 -4.07 2.42 -4.15
CA VAL A 33 -4.16 3.47 -3.13
C VAL A 33 -4.58 2.82 -1.80
N CYS A 34 -3.67 2.86 -0.82
CA CYS A 34 -3.86 2.24 0.50
C CYS A 34 -4.48 3.23 1.50
N GLY A 35 -5.81 3.38 1.51
CA GLY A 35 -6.52 4.22 2.49
C GLY A 35 -6.21 3.86 3.95
N PRO A 36 -6.33 2.59 4.39
CA PRO A 36 -5.87 2.15 5.72
C PRO A 36 -4.34 1.97 5.74
N GLY A 37 -3.62 3.06 5.49
CA GLY A 37 -2.17 3.08 5.30
C GLY A 37 -1.36 2.62 6.50
N HIS A 38 -1.93 2.63 7.69
CA HIS A 38 -1.37 1.99 8.89
C HIS A 38 -1.13 0.47 8.74
N GLY A 39 -1.67 -0.15 7.68
CA GLY A 39 -1.35 -1.48 7.17
C GLY A 39 -0.04 -1.58 6.38
N GLY A 40 0.93 -0.70 6.64
CA GLY A 40 2.27 -0.71 6.03
C GLY A 40 2.97 -2.07 5.93
N PRO A 41 2.88 -2.98 6.94
CA PRO A 41 3.44 -4.33 6.82
C PRO A 41 2.97 -5.09 5.59
N ALA A 42 1.70 -4.93 5.20
CA ALA A 42 1.15 -5.62 4.03
C ALA A 42 1.79 -5.09 2.75
N MET A 43 1.96 -3.77 2.61
CA MET A 43 2.56 -3.18 1.40
C MET A 43 4.05 -3.53 1.29
N VAL A 44 4.79 -3.45 2.39
CA VAL A 44 6.20 -3.85 2.46
C VAL A 44 6.36 -5.35 2.14
N ALA A 45 5.52 -6.22 2.70
CA ALA A 45 5.59 -7.64 2.44
C ALA A 45 5.28 -7.99 0.97
N ASN A 46 4.24 -7.40 0.38
CA ASN A 46 3.89 -7.66 -1.02
C ASN A 46 4.98 -7.17 -1.97
N THR A 47 5.50 -5.95 -1.77
CA THR A 47 6.58 -5.39 -2.61
C THR A 47 7.89 -6.18 -2.46
N TYR A 48 8.14 -6.81 -1.31
CA TYR A 48 9.24 -7.76 -1.14
C TYR A 48 9.02 -9.07 -1.89
N LEU A 49 7.81 -9.62 -1.85
CA LEU A 49 7.48 -10.89 -2.51
C LEU A 49 7.47 -10.80 -4.04
N GLU A 50 7.16 -9.63 -4.61
CA GLU A 50 7.26 -9.40 -6.05
C GLU A 50 8.67 -8.97 -6.51
N GLY A 51 9.60 -8.72 -5.59
CA GLY A 51 11.01 -8.44 -5.86
C GLY A 51 11.39 -6.95 -5.87
N THR A 52 10.45 -6.04 -6.14
CA THR A 52 10.70 -4.59 -6.27
C THR A 52 11.37 -3.98 -5.03
N TYR A 53 11.00 -4.44 -3.82
CA TYR A 53 11.62 -3.97 -2.59
C TYR A 53 13.12 -4.29 -2.55
N SER A 54 13.51 -5.49 -2.97
CA SER A 54 14.91 -5.93 -3.02
C SER A 54 15.69 -5.29 -4.17
N GLU A 55 15.04 -4.96 -5.29
CA GLU A 55 15.65 -4.19 -6.39
C GLU A 55 16.07 -2.79 -5.93
N LEU A 56 15.23 -2.12 -5.14
CA LEU A 56 15.50 -0.78 -4.59
C LEU A 56 16.34 -0.80 -3.31
N ASN A 57 16.32 -1.91 -2.57
CA ASN A 57 17.06 -2.09 -1.33
C ASN A 57 17.92 -3.37 -1.40
N PRO A 58 19.08 -3.35 -2.10
CA PRO A 58 19.90 -4.55 -2.31
C PRO A 58 20.36 -5.25 -1.03
N ASP A 59 20.46 -4.51 0.08
CA ASP A 59 20.79 -5.05 1.41
C ASP A 59 19.71 -5.96 1.99
N ILE A 60 18.48 -5.90 1.45
CA ILE A 60 17.30 -6.66 1.85
C ILE A 60 17.00 -7.68 0.74
N ALA A 61 17.92 -8.61 0.53
CA ALA A 61 17.80 -9.65 -0.50
C ALA A 61 16.63 -10.62 -0.26
N MET A 62 16.23 -11.33 -1.32
CA MET A 62 15.24 -12.42 -1.26
C MET A 62 15.83 -13.72 -0.70
N ASP A 63 16.43 -13.64 0.48
CA ASP A 63 17.02 -14.75 1.22
C ASP A 63 16.75 -14.64 2.72
N GLU A 64 17.21 -15.63 3.50
CA GLU A 64 17.03 -15.66 4.95
C GLU A 64 17.61 -14.41 5.65
N GLN A 65 18.76 -13.90 5.20
CA GLN A 65 19.42 -12.77 5.83
C GLN A 65 18.68 -11.47 5.53
N GLY A 66 18.25 -11.28 4.29
CA GLY A 66 17.45 -10.14 3.86
C GLY A 66 16.09 -10.13 4.56
N MET A 67 15.39 -11.27 4.63
CA MET A 67 14.13 -11.38 5.38
C MET A 67 14.31 -11.06 6.87
N ARG A 68 15.42 -11.52 7.48
CA ARG A 68 15.77 -11.16 8.87
C ARG A 68 15.96 -9.65 9.05
N LYS A 69 16.62 -8.97 8.10
CA LYS A 69 16.79 -7.51 8.13
C LYS A 69 15.44 -6.81 7.93
N LEU A 70 14.62 -7.27 6.98
CA LEU A 70 13.28 -6.75 6.72
C LEU A 70 12.40 -6.76 7.97
N PHE A 71 12.38 -7.88 8.70
CA PHE A 71 11.59 -7.99 9.93
C PHE A 71 12.11 -7.09 11.05
N ARG A 72 13.44 -6.91 11.15
CA ARG A 72 14.05 -6.09 12.20
C ARG A 72 13.86 -4.59 11.99
N GLN A 73 13.88 -4.12 10.74
CA GLN A 73 13.82 -2.69 10.44
C GLN A 73 12.40 -2.12 10.55
N PHE A 74 11.36 -2.94 10.50
CA PHE A 74 9.98 -2.46 10.56
C PHE A 74 9.68 -1.76 11.90
N SER A 75 9.27 -0.50 11.85
CA SER A 75 8.93 0.32 13.03
C SER A 75 10.02 0.34 14.10
N PHE A 76 11.28 0.31 13.68
CA PHE A 76 12.45 0.27 14.54
C PHE A 76 13.27 1.57 14.43
N PRO A 77 13.97 2.02 15.50
CA PRO A 77 14.88 3.15 15.40
C PRO A 77 15.91 2.98 14.29
N GLY A 78 15.94 3.92 13.33
CA GLY A 78 16.80 3.84 12.14
C GLY A 78 16.34 2.82 11.08
N GLY A 79 15.14 2.27 11.22
CA GLY A 79 14.49 1.42 10.23
C GLY A 79 13.41 2.15 9.44
N ILE A 80 12.38 1.41 9.01
CA ILE A 80 11.33 1.91 8.11
C ILE A 80 10.03 2.27 8.86
N PRO A 81 9.18 3.15 8.29
CA PRO A 81 7.90 3.55 8.87
C PRO A 81 6.91 2.40 9.07
N SER A 82 5.88 2.65 9.88
CA SER A 82 4.78 1.70 10.11
C SER A 82 3.66 1.76 9.08
N HIS A 83 3.62 2.82 8.27
CA HIS A 83 2.59 3.10 7.27
C HIS A 83 3.05 2.72 5.86
N ALA A 84 2.18 2.87 4.86
CA ALA A 84 2.50 2.75 3.44
C ALA A 84 3.28 3.99 2.95
N ALA A 85 4.36 4.34 3.65
CA ALA A 85 5.13 5.56 3.48
C ALA A 85 5.77 5.69 2.07
N PRO A 86 6.26 6.89 1.69
CA PRO A 86 6.77 7.14 0.34
C PRO A 86 7.98 6.28 -0.08
N ASP A 87 8.69 5.70 0.89
CA ASP A 87 9.79 4.75 0.67
C ASP A 87 9.32 3.33 0.34
N VAL A 88 8.03 3.02 0.54
CA VAL A 88 7.43 1.76 0.13
C VAL A 88 7.19 1.79 -1.39
N PRO A 89 7.76 0.85 -2.16
CA PRO A 89 7.60 0.83 -3.62
C PRO A 89 6.13 0.82 -4.03
N GLY A 90 5.78 1.64 -5.02
CA GLY A 90 4.40 1.76 -5.52
C GLY A 90 3.47 2.64 -4.67
N SER A 91 3.92 3.18 -3.53
CA SER A 91 3.09 4.10 -2.74
C SER A 91 3.04 5.50 -3.36
N ILE A 92 1.82 6.00 -3.54
CA ILE A 92 1.53 7.43 -3.81
C ILE A 92 0.61 8.04 -2.74
N HIS A 93 0.28 7.26 -1.71
CA HIS A 93 -0.66 7.63 -0.66
C HIS A 93 -0.27 6.89 0.62
N GLU A 94 0.24 7.63 1.61
CA GLU A 94 0.72 7.03 2.87
C GLU A 94 -0.41 6.47 3.74
N GLY A 95 -1.59 7.11 3.73
CA GLY A 95 -2.75 6.70 4.52
C GLY A 95 -2.53 6.75 6.05
N GLY A 96 -1.69 7.68 6.51
CA GLY A 96 -1.52 7.99 7.93
C GLY A 96 -2.64 8.87 8.46
N GLU A 97 -2.80 10.07 7.88
CA GLU A 97 -4.02 10.85 8.06
C GLU A 97 -5.10 10.34 7.09
N LEU A 98 -6.15 9.76 7.66
CA LEU A 98 -7.25 9.14 6.94
C LEU A 98 -8.15 10.19 6.26
N GLY A 99 -8.68 9.85 5.08
CA GLY A 99 -9.75 10.61 4.43
C GLY A 99 -9.51 11.00 2.98
N TYR A 100 -8.28 10.83 2.48
CA TYR A 100 -7.86 11.34 1.16
C TYR A 100 -7.71 10.26 0.09
N SER A 101 -8.03 9.00 0.40
CA SER A 101 -7.81 7.88 -0.52
C SER A 101 -8.56 8.06 -1.85
N LEU A 102 -9.85 8.40 -1.80
CA LEU A 102 -10.63 8.62 -3.02
C LEU A 102 -10.20 9.86 -3.80
N SER A 103 -9.95 11.00 -3.16
CA SER A 103 -9.54 12.21 -3.89
C SER A 103 -8.20 11.99 -4.61
N HIS A 104 -7.24 11.29 -3.98
CA HIS A 104 -5.99 10.88 -4.64
C HIS A 104 -6.25 9.88 -5.77
N ALA A 105 -7.17 8.93 -5.57
CA ALA A 105 -7.52 7.94 -6.58
C ALA A 105 -8.13 8.57 -7.85
N TYR A 106 -9.11 9.45 -7.69
CA TYR A 106 -9.70 10.18 -8.82
C TYR A 106 -8.66 11.06 -9.52
N GLY A 107 -7.83 11.77 -8.75
CA GLY A 107 -6.76 12.59 -9.31
C GLY A 107 -5.74 11.77 -10.12
N ALA A 108 -5.40 10.55 -9.68
CA ALA A 108 -4.51 9.66 -10.42
C ALA A 108 -5.13 9.13 -11.71
N ALA A 109 -6.45 8.95 -11.75
CA ALA A 109 -7.17 8.47 -12.94
C ALA A 109 -7.43 9.57 -13.98
N PHE A 110 -7.44 10.85 -13.59
CA PHE A 110 -7.66 11.96 -14.51
C PHE A 110 -6.63 11.99 -15.65
N ASP A 111 -7.14 12.17 -16.86
CA ASP A 111 -6.38 12.15 -18.12
C ASP A 111 -5.54 10.87 -18.34
N ASN A 112 -5.89 9.76 -17.67
CA ASN A 112 -5.21 8.47 -17.77
C ASN A 112 -6.21 7.33 -18.03
N PRO A 113 -6.76 7.25 -19.26
CA PRO A 113 -7.93 6.41 -19.57
C PRO A 113 -7.69 4.90 -19.42
N ASP A 114 -6.44 4.45 -19.50
CA ASP A 114 -6.08 3.03 -19.38
C ASP A 114 -5.70 2.62 -17.94
N LEU A 115 -5.55 3.59 -17.02
CA LEU A 115 -5.18 3.33 -15.64
C LEU A 115 -6.40 2.95 -14.81
N VAL A 116 -6.34 1.78 -14.18
CA VAL A 116 -7.26 1.40 -13.11
C VAL A 116 -6.64 1.77 -11.77
N VAL A 117 -7.29 2.64 -11.00
CA VAL A 117 -6.87 2.94 -9.64
C VAL A 117 -7.66 2.06 -8.66
N ALA A 118 -6.99 1.08 -8.06
CA ALA A 118 -7.55 0.27 -6.99
C ALA A 118 -7.47 1.03 -5.66
N CYS A 119 -8.51 1.80 -5.35
CA CYS A 119 -8.62 2.56 -4.10
C CYS A 119 -9.24 1.70 -2.99
N ILE A 120 -8.44 1.37 -1.97
CA ILE A 120 -8.91 0.60 -0.82
C ILE A 120 -9.23 1.57 0.31
N VAL A 121 -10.50 1.66 0.63
CA VAL A 121 -11.04 2.57 1.63
C VAL A 121 -11.21 1.83 2.97
N GLY A 122 -10.69 2.40 4.05
CA GLY A 122 -11.04 1.93 5.39
C GLY A 122 -12.50 2.25 5.71
N ASP A 123 -13.22 1.35 6.36
CA ASP A 123 -14.59 1.64 6.82
C ASP A 123 -14.61 2.78 7.86
N GLY A 124 -13.67 2.78 8.81
CA GLY A 124 -13.48 3.93 9.70
C GLY A 124 -12.95 5.18 9.00
N GLU A 125 -12.20 5.04 7.90
CA GLU A 125 -11.82 6.18 7.04
C GLU A 125 -13.08 6.80 6.41
N ALA A 126 -14.06 5.99 6.02
CA ALA A 126 -15.30 6.42 5.37
C ALA A 126 -16.20 7.29 6.25
N GLU A 127 -15.94 7.33 7.55
CA GLU A 127 -16.62 8.23 8.49
C GLU A 127 -16.04 9.66 8.47
N THR A 128 -14.89 9.87 7.81
CA THR A 128 -14.27 11.19 7.71
C THR A 128 -14.98 12.07 6.69
N GLY A 129 -15.07 13.37 6.99
CA GLY A 129 -15.68 14.36 6.09
C GLY A 129 -15.04 14.41 4.68
N PRO A 130 -13.70 14.45 4.56
CA PRO A 130 -13.03 14.42 3.26
C PRO A 130 -13.41 13.20 2.42
N LEU A 131 -13.44 12.00 3.00
CA LEU A 131 -13.76 10.80 2.24
C LEU A 131 -15.24 10.74 1.85
N ALA A 132 -16.13 11.15 2.76
CA ALA A 132 -17.56 11.23 2.49
C ALA A 132 -17.87 12.10 1.26
N ALA A 133 -17.23 13.27 1.16
CA ALA A 133 -17.40 14.17 0.02
C ALA A 133 -16.75 13.61 -1.27
N ALA A 134 -15.61 12.93 -1.16
CA ALA A 134 -14.86 12.41 -2.30
C ALA A 134 -15.58 11.27 -3.07
N TRP A 135 -16.62 10.65 -2.50
CA TRP A 135 -17.48 9.72 -3.24
C TRP A 135 -18.21 10.39 -4.41
N HIS A 136 -18.42 11.72 -4.37
CA HIS A 136 -19.12 12.49 -5.41
C HIS A 136 -18.24 12.91 -6.60
N SER A 137 -17.05 12.35 -6.74
CA SER A 137 -16.17 12.63 -7.89
C SER A 137 -16.54 11.87 -9.17
N ASN A 138 -17.61 11.06 -9.17
CA ASN A 138 -18.13 10.33 -10.35
C ASN A 138 -19.38 10.95 -10.98
#